data_AF-A0A975J915-F1
#
_entry.id   AF-A0A975J915-F1
#
_cell.length_a   1.000
_cell.length_b   1.000
_cell.length_c   1.000
_cell.angle_alpha   90.00
_cell.angle_beta   90.00
_cell.angle_gamma   90.00
#
_symmetry.space_group_name_H-M   'P 1'
#
loop_
_entity.id
_entity.type
_entity.pdbx_description
1 polymer ?
#
loop_
_entity_poly.entity_id
_entity_poly.type
_entity_poly.pdbx_seq_one_letter_code
_entity_poly.pdbx_strand_id
1 'polypeptide(L)' 'MTVTGFCPTLEGEHSIEVEYINASTLEERIHIKGLFTCSVVSFGGCCSVAKNCPLYKSAPEKK' A
#
# COMPACT_ATOMS: atom_id res chain seq x y z
N MET A 1 8.15 -0.65 1.33
CA MET A 1 8.25 0.84 1.24
C MET A 1 7.08 1.44 1.98
N THR A 2 7.34 2.38 2.87
CA THR A 2 6.31 2.97 3.74
C THR A 2 5.63 4.15 3.06
N VAL A 3 4.30 4.18 3.10
CA VAL A 3 3.46 5.25 2.59
C VAL A 3 2.61 5.76 3.75
N THR A 4 2.70 7.06 4.01
CA THR A 4 2.00 7.72 5.11
C THR A 4 0.96 8.68 4.54
N GLY A 5 -0.21 8.75 5.18
CA GLY A 5 -1.23 9.71 4.84
C GLY A 5 -2.49 9.51 5.68
N PHE A 6 -3.56 10.21 5.32
CA PHE A 6 -4.81 10.16 6.06
C PHE A 6 -5.66 8.91 5.67
N CYS A 7 -6.02 8.06 6.65
CA CYS A 7 -7.11 7.08 6.47
C CYS A 7 -8.38 7.66 7.09
N PRO A 8 -9.43 7.95 6.29
CA PRO A 8 -10.69 8.49 6.79
C PRO A 8 -11.45 7.51 7.68
N THR A 9 -11.20 6.20 7.57
CA THR A 9 -11.88 5.18 8.39
C THR A 9 -11.35 5.10 9.82
N LEU A 10 -10.11 5.52 10.03
CA LEU A 10 -9.49 5.59 11.35
C LEU A 10 -9.41 7.06 11.85
N GLU A 11 -9.96 7.99 11.06
CA GLU A 11 -9.96 9.45 11.30
C GLU A 11 -8.59 9.97 11.77
N GLY A 12 -7.53 9.55 11.08
CA GLY A 12 -6.16 9.86 11.47
C GLY A 12 -5.13 9.61 10.38
N GLU A 13 -3.91 10.09 10.63
CA GLU A 13 -2.76 9.76 9.81
C GLU A 13 -2.23 8.38 10.16
N HIS A 14 -2.11 7.55 9.14
CA HIS A 14 -1.62 6.20 9.25
C HIS A 14 -0.56 5.91 8.21
N SER A 15 0.34 5.01 8.58
CA SER A 15 1.37 4.51 7.69
C SER A 15 1.05 3.07 7.32
N ILE A 16 1.16 2.78 6.03
CA ILE A 16 1.15 1.42 5.51
C ILE A 16 2.52 1.09 4.94
N GLU A 17 2.90 -0.17 5.02
CA GLU A 17 4.05 -0.70 4.34
C GLU A 17 3.58 -1.45 3.10
N VAL A 18 3.96 -0.96 1.92
CA VAL A 18 3.64 -1.57 0.64
C VAL A 18 4.82 -2.42 0.20
N GLU A 19 4.54 -3.70 -0.05
CA GLU A 19 5.45 -4.63 -0.70
C GLU A 19 5.39 -4.41 -2.21
N TYR A 20 6.56 -4.36 -2.85
CA TYR A 20 6.65 -4.24 -4.29
C TYR A 20 7.20 -5.54 -4.84
N ILE A 21 6.45 -6.14 -5.76
CA ILE A 21 6.87 -7.36 -6.42
C ILE A 21 7.67 -6.93 -7.65
N ASN A 22 8.89 -7.47 -7.75
CA ASN A 22 9.71 -7.29 -8.92
C ASN A 22 9.08 -8.04 -10.10
N ALA A 23 8.53 -7.29 -11.06
CA ALA A 23 7.96 -7.79 -12.29
C ALA A 23 8.85 -7.43 -13.49
N SER A 24 10.14 -7.19 -13.24
CA SER A 24 11.11 -6.86 -14.27
C SER A 24 11.20 -8.00 -15.27
N THR A 25 11.20 -7.66 -16.54
CA THR A 25 11.52 -8.57 -17.63
C THR A 25 12.98 -8.38 -18.06
N LEU A 26 13.42 -9.12 -19.07
CA LEU A 26 14.72 -8.88 -19.70
C LEU A 26 14.82 -7.49 -20.37
N GLU A 27 13.69 -6.85 -20.67
CA GLU A 27 13.63 -5.59 -21.41
C GLU A 27 13.31 -4.38 -20.52
N GLU A 28 12.58 -4.55 -19.41
CA GLU A 28 12.14 -3.44 -18.56
C GLU A 28 12.24 -3.77 -17.07
N ARG A 29 12.61 -2.77 -16.26
CA ARG A 29 12.70 -2.90 -14.79
C ARG A 29 11.44 -2.41 -14.10
N ILE A 30 10.40 -3.24 -14.10
CA ILE A 30 9.08 -2.87 -13.58
C ILE A 30 8.88 -3.42 -12.16
N HIS A 31 8.34 -2.60 -11.26
CA HIS A 31 7.90 -3.03 -9.93
C HIS A 31 6.41 -2.77 -9.76
N ILE A 32 5.64 -3.85 -9.63
CA ILE A 32 4.20 -3.76 -9.39
C ILE A 32 3.93 -3.72 -7.88
N LYS A 33 2.88 -2.99 -7.49
CA LYS A 33 2.42 -2.99 -6.10
C LYS A 33 1.86 -4.38 -5.76
N GLY A 34 2.43 -5.00 -4.73
CA GLY A 34 2.05 -6.31 -4.23
C GLY A 34 1.08 -6.20 -3.06
N LEU A 35 1.35 -6.94 -1.99
CA LEU A 35 0.59 -6.82 -0.75
C LEU A 35 0.98 -5.55 0.00
N PHE A 36 0.15 -5.14 0.94
CA PHE A 36 0.51 -4.09 1.89
C PHE A 36 0.12 -4.52 3.30
N THR A 37 0.96 -4.17 4.25
CA THR A 37 0.76 -4.36 5.67
C THR A 37 0.46 -3.00 6.29
N CYS A 38 -0.65 -2.91 6.99
CA CYS A 38 -0.94 -1.74 7.82
C CYS A 38 -0.84 -2.19 9.27
N SER A 39 -0.02 -1.52 10.06
CA SER A 39 0.20 -1.83 11.48
C SER A 39 -1.08 -1.69 12.32
N VAL A 40 -2.11 -1.04 11.77
CA VAL A 40 -3.43 -0.87 12.39
C VAL A 40 -4.43 -1.96 11.98
N VAL A 41 -4.04 -2.90 11.10
CA VAL A 41 -4.88 -4.03 10.64
C VAL A 41 -5.37 -4.89 11.80
N SER A 42 -4.63 -4.95 12.91
CA SER A 42 -5.07 -5.65 14.13
C SER A 42 -6.39 -5.11 14.71
N PHE A 43 -6.84 -3.91 14.30
CA PHE A 43 -8.10 -3.29 14.69
C PHE A 43 -9.19 -3.35 13.60
N GLY A 44 -9.04 -4.19 12.56
CA GLY A 44 -10.11 -4.52 11.61
C GLY A 44 -10.61 -3.39 10.68
N GLY A 45 -10.00 -2.20 10.71
CA GLY A 45 -10.71 -0.96 10.37
C GLY A 45 -10.51 -0.31 8.99
N CYS A 46 -9.52 -0.62 8.16
CA CYS A 46 -9.34 0.15 6.89
C CYS A 46 -8.64 -0.65 5.78
N CYS A 47 -7.99 -1.76 6.14
CA CYS A 47 -6.98 -2.42 5.29
C CYS A 47 -7.32 -3.87 4.91
N SER A 48 -8.49 -4.37 5.31
CA SER A 48 -8.95 -5.72 4.99
C SER A 48 -9.17 -5.93 3.49
N VAL A 49 -9.35 -4.84 2.72
CA VAL A 49 -9.57 -4.89 1.27
C VAL A 49 -8.61 -3.92 0.58
N ALA A 50 -7.52 -4.45 0.01
CA ALA A 50 -6.47 -3.69 -0.67
C ALA A 50 -6.99 -2.69 -1.72
N LYS A 51 -8.09 -3.01 -2.40
CA LYS A 51 -8.68 -2.16 -3.43
C LYS A 51 -9.25 -0.82 -2.91
N ASN A 52 -9.58 -0.73 -1.62
CA ASN A 52 -10.26 0.44 -1.06
C ASN A 52 -9.41 1.24 -0.08
N CYS A 53 -8.17 0.84 0.20
CA CYS A 53 -7.29 1.63 1.05
C CYS A 53 -6.76 2.86 0.28
N PRO A 54 -7.10 4.10 0.69
CA PRO A 54 -6.66 5.32 0.00
C PRO A 54 -5.14 5.51 0.05
N LEU A 55 -4.49 4.98 1.09
CA LEU A 55 -3.03 4.98 1.23
C LEU A 55 -2.37 4.05 0.22
N TYR A 56 -2.94 2.87 -0.02
CA TYR A 56 -2.44 1.92 -1.02
C TYR A 56 -2.63 2.46 -2.45
N LYS A 57 -3.75 3.15 -2.71
CA LYS A 57 -3.95 3.88 -3.97
C LYS A 57 -2.91 4.98 -4.19
N SER A 58 -2.62 5.76 -3.14
CA SER A 58 -1.65 6.87 -3.19
C SER A 58 -0.19 6.42 -3.27
N ALA A 59 0.11 5.14 -3.00
CA ALA A 59 1.44 4.61 -3.19
C ALA A 59 1.89 4.83 -4.65
N PRO A 60 3.15 5.17 -4.93
CA PRO A 60 3.62 5.28 -6.31
C PRO A 60 3.68 3.90 -6.98
N GLU A 61 3.27 3.81 -8.24
CA GLU A 61 3.64 2.66 -9.08
C GLU A 61 5.08 2.88 -9.55
N LYS A 62 5.98 1.95 -9.23
CA LYS A 62 7.38 2.05 -9.66
C LYS A 62 7.53 1.39 -11.03
N LYS A 63 7.31 2.17 -12.09
CA LYS A 63 7.74 1.83 -13.45
C LYS A 63 9.23 2.03 -13.63
#